data_AF-A0A1Y1MDM3-F1
#
_entry.id   AF-A0A1Y1MDM3-F1
#
_cell.length_a   1.000
_cell.length_b   1.000
_cell.length_c   1.000
_cell.angle_alpha   90.00
_cell.angle_beta   90.00
_cell.angle_gamma   90.00
#
_symmetry.space_group_name_H-M   'P 1'
#
loop_
_entity.id
_entity.type
_entity.pdbx_description
1 polymer ?
#
loop_
_entity_poly.entity_id
_entity_poly.type
_entity_poly.pdbx_seq_one_letter_code
_entity_poly.pdbx_strand_id
1 'polypeptide(L)'
;MKIRSLLGLFAYGNCEMEFADEQKCSFVYDPSVNYTLQSDPIDCASPTIKEEVKSPTIELLPVKSRQRYEAAYNEFIKWRATKNIESCFSEDVLMVYFGELAEKMKSSTLWAQYSMLRSTMAINHNVDMSTFTKLKALLQRKSQGYRPKKSKILTPEDINKFVDAAPNDKYLFVKIALVVGVTGACRKQELVQLKIDDITDLGTAALFNIQDIRTNKPRLFTIAGEFYEVYKHYAALRPANMTERRFFLNYQNGKCTKQPVGINKIGSIPKQVATFLKLNNPELYTGHCFRRSSATIPIESSCSRLSPTVLTTLASQFTAAPNPSS
;
A
#
# COMPACT_ATOMS: atom_id res chain seq x y z
N MET A 1 -43.35 -28.72 34.84
CA MET A 1 -43.50 -27.58 33.91
C MET A 1 -42.49 -27.76 32.79
N LYS A 2 -43.00 -28.07 31.60
CA LYS A 2 -42.24 -28.27 30.36
C LYS A 2 -42.12 -26.92 29.64
N ILE A 3 -40.92 -26.55 29.21
CA ILE A 3 -40.75 -25.79 27.96
C ILE A 3 -39.64 -26.48 27.17
N ARG A 4 -40.01 -26.87 25.95
CA ARG A 4 -39.22 -27.55 24.92
C ARG A 4 -38.65 -26.50 23.95
N SER A 5 -37.51 -26.85 23.34
CA SER A 5 -37.28 -26.75 21.88
C SER A 5 -36.96 -25.38 21.24
N LEU A 6 -35.71 -25.17 20.76
CA LEU A 6 -35.30 -25.18 19.33
C LEU A 6 -33.94 -24.48 19.07
N LEU A 7 -33.13 -25.13 18.21
CA LEU A 7 -32.07 -24.57 17.30
C LEU A 7 -30.80 -24.00 17.98
N GLY A 8 -29.58 -24.20 17.49
CA GLY A 8 -29.05 -24.80 16.27
C GLY A 8 -27.63 -24.25 16.04
N LEU A 9 -26.68 -25.13 15.70
CA LEU A 9 -25.35 -24.89 15.10
C LEU A 9 -24.69 -23.50 15.26
N PHE A 10 -23.64 -23.39 16.09
CA PHE A 10 -22.58 -22.40 15.88
C PHE A 10 -21.44 -23.03 15.08
N ALA A 11 -21.54 -22.91 13.76
CA ALA A 11 -20.47 -23.23 12.81
C ALA A 11 -19.62 -21.99 12.54
N TYR A 12 -18.30 -22.16 12.68
CA TYR A 12 -17.20 -21.46 12.01
C TYR A 12 -17.49 -20.06 11.44
N GLY A 13 -16.99 -19.03 12.14
CA GLY A 13 -16.78 -17.70 11.60
C GLY A 13 -15.78 -17.73 10.45
N ASN A 14 -16.29 -17.58 9.22
CA ASN A 14 -15.45 -17.35 8.05
C ASN A 14 -15.29 -15.84 7.84
N CYS A 15 -14.02 -15.47 7.79
CA CYS A 15 -13.47 -14.16 7.55
C CYS A 15 -13.78 -13.72 6.10
N GLU A 16 -14.76 -12.83 5.93
CA GLU A 16 -14.93 -12.06 4.70
C GLU A 16 -13.70 -11.16 4.51
N MET A 17 -12.89 -11.45 3.50
CA MET A 17 -11.90 -10.51 2.98
C MET A 17 -12.64 -9.49 2.12
N GLU A 18 -13.02 -8.37 2.73
CA GLU A 18 -13.37 -7.14 2.02
C GLU A 18 -12.19 -6.69 1.16
N PHE A 19 -12.33 -6.84 -0.15
CA PHE A 19 -11.65 -6.02 -1.14
C PHE A 19 -12.70 -5.08 -1.73
N ALA A 20 -12.82 -3.88 -1.15
CA ALA A 20 -13.57 -2.77 -1.74
C ALA A 20 -12.77 -1.48 -1.51
N ASP A 21 -12.16 -0.98 -2.59
CA ASP A 21 -11.97 0.46 -2.78
C ASP A 21 -13.30 0.96 -3.38
N GLU A 22 -14.18 1.48 -2.53
CA GLU A 22 -15.31 2.32 -2.95
C GLU A 22 -15.04 3.75 -2.48
N GLN A 23 -14.96 4.66 -3.46
CA GLN A 23 -15.12 6.08 -3.21
C GLN A 23 -16.53 6.32 -2.65
N LYS A 24 -16.65 6.55 -1.34
CA LYS A 24 -17.86 7.15 -0.77
C LYS A 24 -17.90 8.64 -1.13
N CYS A 25 -18.52 8.96 -2.27
CA CYS A 25 -19.17 10.24 -2.45
C CYS A 25 -20.62 10.08 -1.94
N SER A 26 -20.97 10.79 -0.87
CA SER A 26 -22.30 10.77 -0.28
C SER A 26 -23.29 11.53 -1.17
N PHE A 27 -24.07 10.79 -1.96
CA PHE A 27 -25.29 11.31 -2.59
C PHE A 27 -26.49 10.80 -1.78
N VAL A 28 -27.35 11.70 -1.33
CA VAL A 28 -28.59 11.36 -0.61
C VAL A 28 -29.59 10.79 -1.62
N TYR A 29 -30.03 9.54 -1.43
CA TYR A 29 -31.02 8.87 -2.26
C TYR A 29 -32.44 9.21 -1.76
N ASP A 30 -33.27 9.78 -2.64
CA ASP A 30 -34.70 9.99 -2.41
C ASP A 30 -35.49 8.79 -2.95
N PRO A 31 -36.17 8.01 -2.10
CA PRO A 31 -36.88 6.80 -2.50
C PRO A 31 -38.23 7.05 -3.21
N SER A 32 -38.60 8.29 -3.53
CA SER A 32 -39.90 8.61 -4.15
C SER A 32 -39.91 8.64 -5.70
N VAL A 33 -38.77 8.40 -6.37
CA VAL A 33 -38.68 8.52 -7.84
C VAL A 33 -38.55 7.15 -8.52
N ASN A 34 -39.66 6.63 -9.03
CA ASN A 34 -39.67 5.45 -9.91
C ASN A 34 -39.23 5.84 -11.33
N TYR A 35 -37.97 5.58 -11.70
CA TYR A 35 -37.54 5.61 -13.10
C TYR A 35 -37.76 4.23 -13.73
N THR A 36 -38.79 4.12 -14.56
CA THR A 36 -38.94 3.00 -15.49
C THR A 36 -37.89 3.17 -16.60
N LEU A 37 -36.84 2.33 -16.61
CA LEU A 37 -35.86 2.31 -17.70
C LEU A 37 -36.49 1.64 -18.93
N GLN A 38 -37.00 2.49 -19.83
CA GLN A 38 -37.35 2.11 -21.21
C GLN A 38 -36.06 1.98 -22.04
N SER A 39 -35.96 0.84 -22.73
CA SER A 39 -35.08 0.47 -23.86
C SER A 39 -33.90 1.39 -24.24
N ASP A 40 -32.72 0.77 -24.28
CA ASP A 40 -31.40 1.20 -24.77
C ASP A 40 -31.35 2.44 -25.70
N PRO A 41 -30.43 3.39 -25.49
CA PRO A 41 -30.16 4.43 -26.46
C PRO A 41 -29.45 3.82 -27.68
N ILE A 42 -30.02 4.09 -28.86
CA ILE A 42 -29.41 3.89 -30.17
C ILE A 42 -27.98 4.46 -30.16
N ASP A 43 -27.00 3.66 -30.62
CA ASP A 43 -25.58 4.03 -30.77
C ASP A 43 -25.44 5.17 -31.79
N CYS A 44 -25.60 6.41 -31.32
CA CYS A 44 -25.60 7.64 -32.13
C CYS A 44 -24.17 8.19 -32.40
N ALA A 45 -23.12 7.52 -31.94
CA ALA A 45 -21.76 8.06 -32.05
C ALA A 45 -21.13 7.77 -33.43
N SER A 46 -20.81 8.82 -34.17
CA SER A 46 -20.02 8.76 -35.41
C SER A 46 -18.66 8.09 -35.16
N PRO A 47 -18.08 7.35 -36.14
CA PRO A 47 -16.75 6.74 -36.03
C PRO A 47 -15.65 7.71 -35.58
N THR A 48 -15.73 8.98 -36.00
CA THR A 48 -14.80 10.05 -35.60
C THR A 48 -14.85 10.33 -34.10
N ILE A 49 -16.04 10.37 -33.50
CA ILE A 49 -16.23 10.58 -32.06
C ILE A 49 -15.70 9.37 -31.27
N LYS A 50 -15.91 8.15 -31.79
CA LYS A 50 -15.38 6.91 -31.19
C LYS A 50 -13.84 6.87 -31.18
N GLU A 51 -13.17 7.51 -32.14
CA GLU A 51 -11.71 7.64 -32.14
C GLU A 51 -11.21 8.75 -31.21
N GLU A 52 -11.89 9.90 -31.15
CA GLU A 52 -11.55 10.99 -30.22
C GLU A 52 -11.71 10.57 -28.74
N VAL A 53 -12.72 9.75 -28.42
CA VAL A 53 -12.96 9.17 -27.08
C VAL A 53 -11.89 8.17 -26.65
N LYS A 54 -11.06 7.62 -27.54
CA LYS A 54 -9.95 6.74 -27.12
C LYS A 54 -8.90 7.51 -26.30
N SER A 55 -8.72 8.81 -26.55
CA SER A 55 -7.68 9.60 -25.88
C SER A 55 -7.94 9.91 -24.38
N PRO A 56 -9.15 10.30 -23.93
CA PRO A 56 -9.42 10.53 -22.50
C PRO A 56 -9.57 9.22 -21.73
N THR A 57 -10.02 8.15 -22.39
CA THR A 57 -10.32 6.87 -21.73
C THR A 57 -9.02 6.15 -21.28
N ILE A 58 -7.88 6.43 -21.92
CA ILE A 58 -6.54 5.97 -21.50
C ILE A 58 -6.10 6.62 -20.17
N GLU A 59 -6.58 7.83 -19.87
CA GLU A 59 -6.29 8.52 -18.61
C GLU A 59 -6.99 7.87 -17.40
N LEU A 60 -8.02 7.05 -17.63
CA LEU A 60 -8.73 6.30 -16.58
C LEU A 60 -7.88 5.19 -15.95
N LEU A 61 -6.81 4.74 -16.62
CA LEU A 61 -5.91 3.73 -16.06
C LEU A 61 -4.92 4.36 -15.06
N PRO A 62 -4.63 3.66 -13.93
CA PRO A 62 -3.66 4.15 -12.94
C PRO A 62 -2.29 4.42 -13.57
N VAL A 63 -1.86 5.69 -13.56
CA VAL A 63 -0.63 6.16 -14.27
C VAL A 63 0.59 5.28 -13.99
N LYS A 64 0.84 4.92 -12.72
CA LYS A 64 2.01 4.12 -12.32
C LYS A 64 1.97 2.67 -12.80
N SER A 65 0.79 2.11 -13.04
CA SER A 65 0.59 0.70 -13.38
C SER A 65 0.07 0.50 -14.80
N ARG A 66 -0.16 1.57 -15.57
CA ARG A 66 -0.78 1.55 -16.90
C ARG A 66 -0.17 0.49 -17.82
N GLN A 67 1.16 0.46 -17.94
CA GLN A 67 1.87 -0.52 -18.76
C GLN A 67 1.55 -1.98 -18.39
N ARG A 68 1.27 -2.28 -17.11
CA ARG A 68 0.89 -3.63 -16.68
C ARG A 68 -0.53 -3.99 -17.11
N TYR A 69 -1.45 -3.03 -17.04
CA TYR A 69 -2.83 -3.21 -17.49
C TYR A 69 -2.86 -3.43 -19.00
N GLU A 70 -2.12 -2.63 -19.75
CA GLU A 70 -1.96 -2.76 -21.20
C GLU A 70 -1.32 -4.11 -21.57
N ALA A 71 -0.28 -4.54 -20.86
CA ALA A 71 0.35 -5.84 -21.09
C ALA A 71 -0.62 -7.00 -20.88
N ALA A 72 -1.38 -6.99 -19.77
CA ALA A 72 -2.40 -8.02 -19.49
C ALA A 72 -3.50 -8.06 -20.58
N TYR A 73 -3.96 -6.89 -21.01
CA TYR A 73 -4.91 -6.76 -22.12
C TYR A 73 -4.33 -7.32 -23.43
N ASN A 74 -3.12 -6.93 -23.79
CA ASN A 74 -2.47 -7.39 -25.02
C ASN A 74 -2.22 -8.90 -25.02
N GLU A 75 -1.87 -9.49 -23.88
CA GLU A 75 -1.76 -10.95 -23.73
C GLU A 75 -3.10 -11.65 -23.99
N PHE A 76 -4.20 -11.11 -23.48
CA PHE A 76 -5.54 -11.64 -23.75
C PHE A 76 -5.93 -11.52 -25.22
N ILE A 77 -5.68 -10.36 -25.86
CA ILE A 77 -5.96 -10.17 -27.29
C ILE A 77 -5.15 -11.14 -28.15
N LYS A 78 -3.85 -11.34 -27.84
CA LYS A 78 -3.01 -12.33 -28.51
C LYS A 78 -3.56 -13.74 -28.35
N TRP A 79 -3.95 -14.12 -27.13
CA TRP A 79 -4.55 -15.43 -26.87
C TRP A 79 -5.86 -15.64 -27.63
N ARG A 80 -6.69 -14.60 -27.77
CA ARG A 80 -7.92 -14.68 -28.57
C ARG A 80 -7.64 -14.94 -30.04
N ALA A 81 -6.63 -14.27 -30.60
CA ALA A 81 -6.20 -14.48 -31.98
C ALA A 81 -5.72 -15.93 -32.20
N THR A 82 -4.97 -16.53 -31.27
CA THR A 82 -4.52 -17.93 -31.40
C THR A 82 -5.65 -18.96 -31.30
N LYS A 83 -6.79 -18.59 -30.70
CA LYS A 83 -8.00 -19.43 -30.61
C LYS A 83 -8.99 -19.17 -31.74
N ASN A 84 -8.68 -18.27 -32.68
CA ASN A 84 -9.59 -17.80 -33.75
C ASN A 84 -10.91 -17.21 -33.22
N ILE A 85 -10.86 -16.50 -32.08
CA ILE A 85 -12.03 -15.84 -31.47
C ILE A 85 -11.90 -14.33 -31.64
N GLU A 86 -12.15 -13.83 -32.86
CA GLU A 86 -11.78 -12.45 -33.21
C GLU A 86 -12.76 -11.37 -32.73
N SER A 87 -14.06 -11.68 -32.59
CA SER A 87 -15.09 -10.68 -32.29
C SER A 87 -15.83 -10.83 -30.95
N CYS A 88 -15.65 -11.95 -30.23
CA CYS A 88 -16.42 -12.24 -29.02
C CYS A 88 -15.66 -11.96 -27.70
N PHE A 89 -16.33 -11.28 -26.77
CA PHE A 89 -15.86 -10.96 -25.42
C PHE A 89 -16.80 -11.51 -24.32
N SER A 90 -17.49 -12.62 -24.59
CA SER A 90 -18.46 -13.20 -23.67
C SER A 90 -17.80 -13.78 -22.40
N GLU A 91 -18.64 -14.00 -21.38
CA GLU A 91 -18.23 -14.68 -20.15
C GLU A 91 -17.59 -16.05 -20.44
N ASP A 92 -18.11 -16.81 -21.41
CA ASP A 92 -17.58 -18.14 -21.75
C ASP A 92 -16.16 -18.08 -22.31
N VAL A 93 -15.85 -17.08 -23.14
CA VAL A 93 -14.48 -16.87 -23.67
C VAL A 93 -13.51 -16.60 -22.52
N LEU A 94 -13.91 -15.73 -21.58
CA LEU A 94 -13.09 -15.41 -20.42
C LEU A 94 -13.00 -16.57 -19.44
N MET A 95 -14.04 -17.39 -19.30
CA MET A 95 -14.00 -18.62 -18.51
C MET A 95 -12.93 -19.59 -19.01
N VAL A 96 -12.82 -19.78 -20.32
CA VAL A 96 -11.76 -20.63 -20.91
C VAL A 96 -10.39 -20.00 -20.67
N TYR A 97 -10.23 -18.70 -20.95
CA TYR A 97 -8.96 -18.00 -20.74
C TYR A 97 -8.47 -18.06 -19.29
N PHE A 98 -9.33 -17.73 -18.33
CA PHE A 98 -8.99 -17.78 -16.90
C PHE A 98 -8.84 -19.21 -16.39
N GLY A 99 -9.51 -20.19 -17.02
CA GLY A 99 -9.27 -21.61 -16.80
C GLY A 99 -7.82 -21.98 -17.10
N GLU A 100 -7.32 -21.62 -18.30
CA GLU A 100 -5.93 -21.88 -18.72
C GLU A 100 -4.91 -21.10 -17.87
N LEU A 101 -5.21 -19.86 -17.49
CA LEU A 101 -4.33 -19.08 -16.59
C LEU A 101 -4.26 -19.67 -15.19
N ALA A 102 -5.35 -20.22 -14.67
CA ALA A 102 -5.41 -20.80 -13.33
C ALA A 102 -4.50 -22.03 -13.16
N GLU A 103 -4.15 -22.71 -14.26
CA GLU A 103 -3.20 -23.82 -14.25
C GLU A 103 -1.75 -23.33 -14.08
N LYS A 104 -1.45 -22.11 -14.51
CA LYS A 104 -0.09 -21.56 -14.59
C LYS A 104 0.20 -20.55 -13.47
N MET A 105 -0.82 -19.98 -12.84
CA MET A 105 -0.69 -18.84 -11.93
C MET A 105 -1.28 -19.13 -10.55
N LYS A 106 -0.75 -18.43 -9.54
CA LYS A 106 -1.33 -18.41 -8.19
C LYS A 106 -2.64 -17.64 -8.20
N SER A 107 -3.58 -18.02 -7.33
CA SER A 107 -4.89 -17.37 -7.22
C SER A 107 -4.83 -15.85 -7.05
N SER A 108 -3.89 -15.32 -6.24
CA SER A 108 -3.72 -13.87 -6.09
C SER A 108 -3.27 -13.17 -7.38
N THR A 109 -2.41 -13.80 -8.17
CA THR A 109 -2.00 -13.29 -9.49
C THR A 109 -3.15 -13.38 -10.48
N LEU A 110 -3.93 -14.46 -10.44
CA LEU A 110 -5.09 -14.66 -11.29
C LEU A 110 -6.16 -13.58 -11.05
N TRP A 111 -6.43 -13.25 -9.77
CA TRP A 111 -7.31 -12.13 -9.41
C TRP A 111 -6.78 -10.77 -9.87
N ALA A 112 -5.46 -10.56 -9.85
CA ALA A 112 -4.86 -9.35 -10.40
C ALA A 112 -5.06 -9.27 -11.93
N GLN A 113 -4.90 -10.38 -12.65
CA GLN A 113 -5.20 -10.46 -14.08
C GLN A 113 -6.68 -10.14 -14.37
N TYR A 114 -7.61 -10.69 -13.58
CA TYR A 114 -9.03 -10.36 -13.67
C TYR A 114 -9.29 -8.87 -13.46
N SER A 115 -8.70 -8.26 -12.43
CA SER A 115 -8.88 -6.83 -12.16
C SER A 115 -8.32 -5.94 -13.28
N MET A 116 -7.15 -6.29 -13.83
CA MET A 116 -6.55 -5.57 -14.95
C MET A 116 -7.41 -5.67 -16.21
N LEU A 117 -7.84 -6.90 -16.56
CA LEU A 117 -8.71 -7.12 -17.71
C LEU A 117 -10.07 -6.47 -17.55
N ARG A 118 -10.70 -6.55 -16.38
CA ARG A 118 -11.97 -5.85 -16.11
C ARG A 118 -11.89 -4.37 -16.45
N SER A 119 -10.79 -3.71 -16.05
CA SER A 119 -10.61 -2.28 -16.30
C SER A 119 -10.38 -1.98 -17.78
N THR A 120 -9.50 -2.74 -18.44
CA THR A 120 -9.18 -2.51 -19.86
C THR A 120 -10.30 -2.93 -20.80
N MET A 121 -11.10 -3.93 -20.44
CA MET A 121 -12.27 -4.37 -21.19
C MET A 121 -13.42 -3.36 -21.13
N ALA A 122 -13.65 -2.76 -19.95
CA ALA A 122 -14.59 -1.64 -19.82
C ALA A 122 -14.16 -0.44 -20.68
N ILE A 123 -12.87 -0.11 -20.67
CA ILE A 123 -12.31 1.02 -21.42
C ILE A 123 -12.31 0.79 -22.95
N ASN A 124 -11.82 -0.36 -23.41
CA ASN A 124 -11.57 -0.58 -24.84
C ASN A 124 -12.78 -1.11 -25.60
N HIS A 125 -13.68 -1.84 -24.93
CA HIS A 125 -14.78 -2.56 -25.56
C HIS A 125 -16.14 -2.29 -24.93
N ASN A 126 -16.21 -1.43 -23.91
CA ASN A 126 -17.43 -1.17 -23.14
C ASN A 126 -18.06 -2.46 -22.55
N VAL A 127 -17.23 -3.43 -22.19
CA VAL A 127 -17.66 -4.71 -21.62
C VAL A 127 -17.52 -4.68 -20.10
N ASP A 128 -18.65 -4.79 -19.39
CA ASP A 128 -18.64 -4.90 -17.94
C ASP A 128 -18.47 -6.34 -17.45
N MET A 129 -17.21 -6.72 -17.20
CA MET A 129 -16.86 -8.02 -16.61
C MET A 129 -17.35 -8.19 -15.15
N SER A 130 -17.90 -7.16 -14.52
CA SER A 130 -18.49 -7.28 -13.18
C SER A 130 -19.72 -8.18 -13.17
N THR A 131 -20.44 -8.22 -14.29
CA THR A 131 -21.67 -9.00 -14.49
C THR A 131 -21.40 -10.50 -14.67
N PHE A 132 -20.14 -10.89 -14.94
CA PHE A 132 -19.74 -12.28 -15.21
C PHE A 132 -19.64 -13.10 -13.90
N THR A 133 -20.79 -13.61 -13.46
CA THR A 133 -20.95 -14.35 -12.20
C THR A 133 -20.29 -15.72 -12.20
N LYS A 134 -20.35 -16.48 -13.30
CA LYS A 134 -19.67 -17.79 -13.45
C LYS A 134 -18.15 -17.61 -13.39
N LEU A 135 -17.63 -16.57 -14.03
CA LEU A 135 -16.21 -16.24 -13.98
C LEU A 135 -15.75 -15.91 -12.57
N LYS A 136 -16.47 -15.04 -11.85
CA LYS A 136 -16.19 -14.75 -10.44
C LYS A 136 -16.23 -16.02 -9.58
N ALA A 137 -17.23 -16.88 -9.78
CA ALA A 137 -17.34 -18.14 -9.05
C ALA A 137 -16.16 -19.10 -9.32
N LEU A 138 -15.69 -19.18 -10.58
CA LEU A 138 -14.49 -19.94 -10.95
C LEU A 138 -13.26 -19.42 -10.20
N LEU A 139 -13.02 -18.10 -10.22
CA LEU A 139 -11.89 -17.46 -9.56
C LEU A 139 -11.93 -17.66 -8.03
N GLN A 140 -13.10 -17.54 -7.42
CA GLN A 140 -13.31 -17.79 -5.99
C GLN A 140 -12.98 -19.24 -5.65
N ARG A 141 -13.49 -20.22 -6.42
CA ARG A 141 -13.19 -21.64 -6.21
C ARG A 141 -11.70 -21.93 -6.33
N LYS A 142 -11.02 -21.35 -7.32
CA LYS A 142 -9.56 -21.48 -7.49
C LYS A 142 -8.76 -20.79 -6.37
N SER A 143 -9.38 -19.88 -5.61
CA SER A 143 -8.75 -19.22 -4.46
C SER A 143 -8.97 -19.93 -3.12
N GLN A 144 -9.81 -20.97 -3.07
CA GLN A 144 -10.07 -21.72 -1.85
C GLN A 144 -8.77 -22.31 -1.27
N GLY A 145 -8.59 -22.16 0.05
CA GLY A 145 -7.40 -22.62 0.75
C GLY A 145 -6.14 -21.79 0.52
N TYR A 146 -6.16 -20.76 -0.35
CA TYR A 146 -5.02 -19.88 -0.54
C TYR A 146 -4.67 -19.12 0.74
N ARG A 147 -3.40 -19.23 1.16
CA ARG A 147 -2.86 -18.46 2.28
C ARG A 147 -1.78 -17.50 1.78
N PRO A 148 -1.94 -16.18 1.96
CA PRO A 148 -0.94 -15.23 1.50
C PRO A 148 0.35 -15.40 2.31
N LYS A 149 1.49 -15.45 1.61
CA LYS A 149 2.81 -15.38 2.26
C LYS A 149 2.95 -14.01 2.91
N LYS A 150 3.25 -13.98 4.21
CA LYS A 150 3.48 -12.74 4.94
C LYS A 150 4.95 -12.61 5.34
N SER A 151 5.46 -11.39 5.34
CA SER A 151 6.79 -11.07 5.87
C SER A 151 6.85 -11.41 7.35
N LYS A 152 7.95 -11.97 7.85
CA LYS A 152 8.18 -12.09 9.30
C LYS A 152 8.21 -10.71 9.95
N ILE A 153 7.98 -10.69 11.26
CA ILE A 153 7.98 -9.51 12.12
C ILE A 153 9.18 -9.57 13.04
N LEU A 154 9.79 -8.42 13.30
CA LEU A 154 10.72 -8.20 14.41
C LEU A 154 9.91 -7.86 15.67
N THR A 155 10.28 -8.44 16.81
CA THR A 155 9.67 -8.12 18.11
C THR A 155 10.28 -6.84 18.68
N PRO A 156 9.67 -6.22 19.71
CA PRO A 156 10.28 -5.09 20.42
C PRO A 156 11.70 -5.42 20.94
N GLU A 157 11.90 -6.65 21.44
CA GLU A 157 13.18 -7.12 21.96
C GLU A 157 14.22 -7.24 20.84
N ASP A 158 13.84 -7.73 19.66
CA ASP A 158 14.72 -7.75 18.49
C ASP A 158 15.18 -6.34 18.11
N ILE A 159 14.24 -5.38 18.10
CA ILE A 159 14.52 -3.99 17.72
C ILE A 159 15.47 -3.35 18.73
N ASN A 160 15.17 -3.43 20.02
CA ASN A 160 16.01 -2.87 21.08
C ASN A 160 17.40 -3.52 21.06
N LYS A 161 17.47 -4.85 21.03
CA LYS A 161 18.74 -5.59 20.96
C LYS A 161 19.59 -5.18 19.76
N PHE A 162 18.97 -4.93 18.59
CA PHE A 162 19.70 -4.44 17.42
C PHE A 162 20.17 -2.99 17.59
N VAL A 163 19.31 -2.11 18.10
CA VAL A 163 19.64 -0.71 18.34
C VAL A 163 20.77 -0.57 19.37
N ASP A 164 20.82 -1.43 20.38
CA ASP A 164 21.85 -1.38 21.42
C ASP A 164 23.16 -2.02 20.95
N ALA A 165 23.10 -3.23 20.38
CA ALA A 165 24.29 -4.03 20.12
C ALA A 165 24.98 -3.73 18.77
N ALA A 166 24.24 -3.24 17.76
CA ALA A 166 24.84 -3.03 16.44
C ALA A 166 25.77 -1.79 16.44
N PRO A 167 26.98 -1.86 15.88
CA PRO A 167 27.90 -0.73 15.93
C PRO A 167 27.47 0.39 14.96
N ASN A 168 27.58 1.64 15.42
CA ASN A 168 27.02 2.80 14.71
C ASN A 168 27.74 3.09 13.39
N ASP A 169 29.06 2.93 13.34
CA ASP A 169 29.89 3.10 12.13
C ASP A 169 29.36 2.36 10.89
N LYS A 170 28.69 1.23 11.10
CA LYS A 170 28.09 0.40 10.05
C LYS A 170 26.57 0.49 10.00
N TYR A 171 25.89 0.55 11.14
CA TYR A 171 24.44 0.34 11.21
C TYR A 171 23.63 1.55 11.63
N LEU A 172 24.23 2.73 11.86
CA LEU A 172 23.48 3.92 12.32
C LEU A 172 22.28 4.24 11.41
N PHE A 173 22.48 4.27 10.09
CA PHE A 173 21.39 4.40 9.10
C PHE A 173 20.30 3.32 9.26
N VAL A 174 20.72 2.06 9.42
CA VAL A 174 19.80 0.92 9.52
C VAL A 174 18.96 1.03 10.79
N LYS A 175 19.57 1.43 11.91
CA LYS A 175 18.88 1.68 13.19
C LYS A 175 17.81 2.75 13.04
N ILE A 176 18.17 3.95 12.58
CA ILE A 176 17.19 5.04 12.49
C ILE A 176 16.06 4.71 11.50
N ALA A 177 16.38 4.12 10.35
CA ALA A 177 15.36 3.74 9.37
C ALA A 177 14.46 2.60 9.86
N LEU A 178 14.98 1.67 10.67
CA LEU A 178 14.19 0.65 11.35
C LEU A 178 13.22 1.28 12.35
N VAL A 179 13.71 2.13 13.25
CA VAL A 179 12.90 2.80 14.28
C VAL A 179 11.79 3.62 13.63
N VAL A 180 12.14 4.55 12.72
CA VAL A 180 11.16 5.38 12.01
C VAL A 180 10.16 4.52 11.22
N GLY A 181 10.65 3.48 10.54
CA GLY A 181 9.82 2.58 9.77
C GLY A 181 8.79 1.83 10.61
N VAL A 182 9.22 1.28 11.73
CA VAL A 182 8.37 0.50 12.61
C VAL A 182 7.42 1.40 13.42
N THR A 183 7.93 2.48 14.01
CA THR A 183 7.12 3.44 14.77
C THR A 183 6.02 4.07 13.91
N GLY A 184 6.40 4.60 12.75
CA GLY A 184 5.47 5.28 11.84
C GLY A 184 4.57 4.33 11.05
N ALA A 185 4.71 3.02 11.25
CA ALA A 185 4.05 1.98 10.45
C ALA A 185 4.29 2.16 8.93
N CYS A 186 5.48 2.65 8.58
CA CYS A 186 5.77 3.19 7.26
C CYS A 186 5.88 2.10 6.19
N ARG A 187 5.41 2.42 4.99
CA ARG A 187 5.77 1.69 3.77
C ARG A 187 7.16 2.10 3.32
N LYS A 188 7.84 1.20 2.59
CA LYS A 188 9.17 1.50 2.01
C LYS A 188 9.19 2.78 1.18
N GLN A 189 8.15 3.03 0.39
CA GLN A 189 8.05 4.21 -0.48
C GLN A 189 8.03 5.50 0.34
N GLU A 190 7.29 5.51 1.45
CA GLU A 190 7.17 6.65 2.37
C GLU A 190 8.54 6.95 3.01
N LEU A 191 9.25 5.91 3.48
CA LEU A 191 10.60 6.07 4.00
C LEU A 191 11.59 6.63 2.96
N VAL A 192 11.53 6.18 1.71
CA VAL A 192 12.40 6.71 0.63
C VAL A 192 12.12 8.18 0.36
N GLN A 193 10.86 8.61 0.48
CA GLN A 193 10.41 9.96 0.13
C GLN A 193 10.47 10.94 1.29
N LEU A 194 10.66 10.45 2.52
CA LEU A 194 10.77 11.27 3.72
C LEU A 194 11.84 12.35 3.55
N LYS A 195 11.45 13.61 3.74
CA LYS A 195 12.32 14.78 3.66
C LYS A 195 12.68 15.29 5.04
N ILE A 196 13.71 16.14 5.10
CA ILE A 196 14.08 16.85 6.34
C ILE A 196 12.94 17.76 6.78
N ASP A 197 12.23 18.38 5.83
CA ASP A 197 11.08 19.26 6.07
C ASP A 197 9.91 18.56 6.78
N ASP A 198 9.86 17.23 6.65
CA ASP A 198 8.83 16.40 7.27
C ASP A 198 9.17 16.07 8.74
N ILE A 199 10.29 16.58 9.27
CA ILE A 199 10.80 16.27 10.60
C ILE A 199 10.97 17.57 11.40
N THR A 200 10.35 17.63 12.57
CA THR A 200 10.51 18.74 13.53
C THR A 200 11.28 18.23 14.75
N ASP A 201 12.44 18.84 15.00
CA ASP A 201 13.25 18.56 16.19
C ASP A 201 12.71 19.37 17.38
N LEU A 202 12.36 18.67 18.46
CA LEU A 202 11.82 19.24 19.70
C LEU A 202 12.89 19.32 20.81
N GLY A 203 14.15 19.02 20.51
CA GLY A 203 15.27 19.04 21.46
C GLY A 203 15.40 17.80 22.33
N THR A 204 14.27 17.17 22.71
CA THR A 204 14.20 15.90 23.47
C THR A 204 13.55 14.76 22.70
N ALA A 205 12.95 15.08 21.55
CA ALA A 205 12.24 14.16 20.69
C ALA A 205 12.20 14.70 19.25
N ALA A 206 11.94 13.84 18.28
CA ALA A 206 11.74 14.24 16.89
C ALA A 206 10.35 13.83 16.40
N LEU A 207 9.58 14.80 15.92
CA LEU A 207 8.25 14.62 15.36
C LEU A 207 8.34 14.43 13.84
N PHE A 208 7.80 13.33 13.33
CA PHE A 208 7.76 13.00 11.92
C PHE A 208 6.35 13.20 11.39
N ASN A 209 6.22 13.85 10.24
CA ASN A 209 4.96 14.07 9.52
C ASN A 209 5.00 13.36 8.16
N ILE A 210 4.42 12.17 8.07
CA ILE A 210 4.41 11.38 6.85
C ILE A 210 3.05 11.45 6.18
N GLN A 211 3.00 12.01 4.98
CA GLN A 211 1.81 11.97 4.13
C GLN A 211 1.56 10.54 3.62
N ASP A 212 0.40 9.94 3.93
CA ASP A 212 0.03 8.66 3.30
C ASP A 212 -0.32 8.92 1.83
N ILE A 213 0.60 8.55 0.94
CA ILE A 213 0.48 8.67 -0.52
C ILE A 213 -0.78 8.02 -1.13
N ARG A 214 -1.46 7.10 -0.41
CA ARG A 214 -2.66 6.42 -0.90
C ARG A 214 -3.93 7.08 -0.41
N THR A 215 -3.97 7.49 0.86
CA THR A 215 -5.19 8.08 1.46
C THR A 215 -5.15 9.61 1.53
N ASN A 216 -4.02 10.22 1.18
CA ASN A 216 -3.73 11.66 1.29
C ASN A 216 -4.02 12.24 2.69
N LYS A 217 -3.81 11.41 3.72
CA LYS A 217 -3.98 11.79 5.13
C LYS A 217 -2.61 11.78 5.80
N PRO A 218 -2.22 12.85 6.51
CA PRO A 218 -0.96 12.86 7.23
C PRO A 218 -1.01 11.90 8.42
N ARG A 219 0.12 11.26 8.70
CA ARG A 219 0.38 10.51 9.93
C ARG A 219 1.54 11.17 10.66
N LEU A 220 1.30 11.56 11.90
CA LEU A 220 2.34 12.08 12.77
C LEU A 220 2.71 11.07 13.86
N PHE A 221 4.00 11.01 14.18
CA PHE A 221 4.51 10.20 15.27
C PHE A 221 5.83 10.79 15.77
N THR A 222 6.15 10.50 17.02
CA THR A 222 7.34 11.02 17.67
C THR A 222 8.29 9.89 18.01
N ILE A 223 9.60 10.12 17.91
CA ILE A 223 10.63 9.26 18.52
C ILE A 223 11.32 10.03 19.64
N ALA A 224 11.52 9.39 20.79
CA ALA A 224 12.06 10.00 22.00
C ALA A 224 13.06 9.06 22.71
N GLY A 225 13.73 9.55 23.75
CA GLY A 225 14.68 8.77 24.55
C GLY A 225 15.88 8.27 23.73
N GLU A 226 16.28 7.02 23.93
CA GLU A 226 17.45 6.42 23.26
C GLU A 226 17.31 6.44 21.72
N PHE A 227 16.09 6.30 21.20
CA PHE A 227 15.83 6.39 19.77
C PHE A 227 16.02 7.80 19.21
N TYR A 228 15.78 8.83 20.02
CA TYR A 228 16.06 10.21 19.63
C TYR A 228 17.57 10.47 19.52
N GLU A 229 18.39 9.88 20.39
CA GLU A 229 19.86 9.98 20.27
C GLU A 229 20.37 9.36 18.96
N VAL A 230 19.79 8.22 18.54
CA VAL A 230 20.10 7.61 17.24
C VAL A 230 19.74 8.55 16.09
N TYR A 231 18.57 9.21 16.16
CA TYR A 231 18.16 10.21 15.19
C TYR A 231 19.14 11.38 15.13
N LYS A 232 19.46 11.97 16.30
CA LYS A 232 20.32 13.14 16.42
C LYS A 232 21.71 12.87 15.85
N HIS A 233 22.30 11.72 16.18
CA HIS A 233 23.58 11.29 15.61
C HIS A 233 23.53 11.15 14.08
N TYR A 234 22.46 10.54 13.54
CA TYR A 234 22.35 10.38 12.10
C TYR A 234 22.13 11.72 11.38
N ALA A 235 21.26 12.58 11.93
CA ALA A 235 20.93 13.88 11.36
C ALA A 235 22.16 14.80 11.30
N ALA A 236 23.00 14.79 12.34
CA ALA A 236 24.24 15.57 12.40
C ALA A 236 25.28 15.20 11.32
N LEU A 237 25.22 13.98 10.78
CA LEU A 237 26.14 13.52 9.73
C LEU A 237 25.76 13.98 8.33
N ARG A 238 24.64 14.68 8.17
CA ARG A 238 24.22 15.16 6.86
C ARG A 238 25.29 16.12 6.27
N PRO A 239 25.77 15.89 5.02
CA PRO A 239 26.70 16.79 4.38
C PRO A 239 26.12 18.20 4.20
N ALA A 240 26.95 19.22 4.42
CA ALA A 240 26.59 20.61 4.11
C ALA A 240 26.40 20.82 2.60
N ASN A 241 25.66 21.88 2.23
CA ASN A 241 25.44 22.33 0.85
C ASN A 241 24.85 21.25 -0.08
N MET A 242 23.67 20.74 0.30
CA MET A 242 22.97 19.69 -0.44
C MET A 242 21.62 20.19 -0.95
N THR A 243 21.36 20.01 -2.26
CA THR A 243 20.08 20.36 -2.90
C THR A 243 18.99 19.31 -2.63
N GLU A 244 19.38 18.04 -2.57
CA GLU A 244 18.47 16.94 -2.26
C GLU A 244 17.97 17.06 -0.81
N ARG A 245 16.64 16.93 -0.64
CA ARG A 245 15.91 17.12 0.63
C ARG A 245 15.56 15.81 1.32
N ARG A 246 15.74 14.66 0.66
CA ARG A 246 15.52 13.34 1.30
C ARG A 246 16.36 13.17 2.56
N PHE A 247 15.72 12.67 3.61
CA PHE A 247 16.32 12.47 4.91
C PHE A 247 17.35 11.34 4.89
N PHE A 248 16.99 10.17 4.37
CA PHE A 248 17.88 9.02 4.33
C PHE A 248 18.89 9.10 3.19
N LEU A 249 20.16 9.26 3.55
CA LEU A 249 21.31 9.27 2.67
C LEU A 249 22.15 7.99 2.82
N ASN A 250 22.88 7.64 1.76
CA ASN A 250 23.74 6.48 1.76
C ASN A 250 24.83 6.66 2.82
N TYR A 251 24.89 5.70 3.73
CA TYR A 251 25.74 5.68 4.90
C TYR A 251 26.77 4.57 4.78
N GLN A 252 28.05 4.92 4.96
CA GLN A 252 29.19 3.99 4.93
C GLN A 252 30.30 4.52 5.84
N ASN A 253 30.94 3.63 6.59
CA ASN A 253 32.12 3.91 7.42
C ASN A 253 31.96 5.16 8.30
N GLY A 254 30.86 5.25 9.05
CA GLY A 254 30.64 6.36 9.96
C GLY A 254 30.10 7.64 9.31
N LYS A 255 29.92 7.70 7.98
CA LYS A 255 29.62 8.95 7.26
C LYS A 255 28.44 8.83 6.31
N CYS A 256 27.67 9.92 6.18
CA CYS A 256 26.68 10.07 5.13
C CYS A 256 27.31 10.65 3.85
N THR A 257 26.96 10.08 2.71
CA THR A 257 27.34 10.58 1.39
C THR A 257 26.20 11.40 0.79
N LYS A 258 26.46 12.17 -0.27
CA LYS A 258 25.43 12.99 -0.95
C LYS A 258 24.37 12.16 -1.70
N GLN A 259 24.59 10.86 -1.85
CA GLN A 259 23.67 9.98 -2.58
C GLN A 259 22.48 9.59 -1.67
N PRO A 260 21.24 9.82 -2.09
CA PRO A 260 20.06 9.39 -1.35
C PRO A 260 19.88 7.87 -1.42
N VAL A 261 19.26 7.28 -0.39
CA VAL A 261 19.07 5.82 -0.32
C VAL A 261 17.98 5.34 -1.28
N GLY A 262 18.26 4.26 -2.00
CA GLY A 262 17.30 3.60 -2.89
C GLY A 262 16.30 2.68 -2.17
N ILE A 263 15.12 2.50 -2.79
CA ILE A 263 14.01 1.70 -2.24
C ILE A 263 14.36 0.25 -1.90
N ASN A 264 15.28 -0.36 -2.65
CA ASN A 264 15.71 -1.73 -2.42
C ASN A 264 16.58 -1.85 -1.16
N LYS A 265 17.44 -0.85 -0.90
CA LYS A 265 18.27 -0.79 0.30
C LYS A 265 17.42 -0.56 1.55
N ILE A 266 16.43 0.34 1.50
CA ILE A 266 15.45 0.47 2.58
C ILE A 266 14.66 -0.84 2.76
N GLY A 267 14.24 -1.46 1.67
CA GLY A 267 13.46 -2.70 1.73
C GLY A 267 14.21 -3.92 2.26
N SER A 268 15.55 -3.89 2.28
CA SER A 268 16.38 -4.97 2.81
C SER A 268 16.78 -4.78 4.26
N ILE A 269 16.46 -3.64 4.89
CA ILE A 269 16.79 -3.34 6.29
C ILE A 269 16.30 -4.44 7.24
N PRO A 270 15.02 -4.89 7.20
CA PRO A 270 14.57 -5.94 8.12
C PRO A 270 15.35 -7.25 7.99
N LYS A 271 15.76 -7.60 6.76
CA LYS A 271 16.66 -8.74 6.51
C LYS A 271 18.03 -8.51 7.14
N GLN A 272 18.61 -7.31 6.99
CA GLN A 272 19.91 -6.98 7.60
C GLN A 272 19.88 -7.11 9.13
N VAL A 273 18.80 -6.63 9.76
CA VAL A 273 18.57 -6.75 11.21
C VAL A 273 18.45 -8.22 11.61
N ALA A 274 17.60 -8.98 10.92
CA ALA A 274 17.43 -10.42 11.19
C ALA A 274 18.74 -11.22 11.00
N THR A 275 19.55 -10.87 9.99
CA THR A 275 20.87 -11.47 9.78
C THR A 275 21.83 -11.13 10.91
N PHE A 276 21.89 -9.87 11.35
CA PHE A 276 22.74 -9.44 12.47
C PHE A 276 22.39 -10.18 13.76
N LEU A 277 21.10 -10.30 14.06
CA LEU A 277 20.57 -10.98 15.25
C LEU A 277 20.58 -12.51 15.13
N LYS A 278 20.99 -13.06 13.98
CA LYS A 278 20.98 -14.51 13.68
C LYS A 278 19.60 -15.15 13.81
N LEU A 279 18.54 -14.43 13.43
CA LEU A 279 17.17 -14.96 13.43
C LEU A 279 16.97 -16.00 12.32
N ASN A 280 16.07 -16.94 12.56
CA ASN A 280 15.76 -18.00 11.60
C ASN A 280 15.12 -17.43 10.32
N ASN A 281 15.65 -17.85 9.16
CA ASN A 281 15.17 -17.49 7.82
C ASN A 281 15.13 -15.96 7.58
N PRO A 282 16.28 -15.25 7.62
CA PRO A 282 16.35 -13.78 7.47
C PRO A 282 15.73 -13.25 6.17
N GLU A 283 15.74 -14.04 5.09
CA GLU A 283 15.16 -13.71 3.80
C GLU A 283 13.63 -13.53 3.82
N LEU A 284 12.95 -13.98 4.89
CA LEU A 284 11.53 -13.76 5.10
C LEU A 284 11.20 -12.41 5.73
N TYR A 285 12.21 -11.64 6.16
CA TYR A 285 12.07 -10.28 6.68
C TYR A 285 12.22 -9.27 5.53
N THR A 286 11.10 -8.90 4.92
CA THR A 286 11.05 -7.93 3.81
C THR A 286 10.66 -6.55 4.33
N GLY A 287 10.73 -5.50 3.51
CA GLY A 287 10.25 -4.18 3.96
C GLY A 287 8.75 -4.06 4.29
N HIS A 288 7.94 -5.12 4.14
CA HIS A 288 6.61 -5.16 4.78
C HIS A 288 6.71 -5.39 6.30
N CYS A 289 7.87 -5.83 6.80
CA CYS A 289 8.14 -6.03 8.22
C CYS A 289 7.90 -4.76 9.03
N PHE A 290 8.28 -3.57 8.54
CA PHE A 290 8.11 -2.30 9.27
C PHE A 290 6.68 -2.12 9.80
N ARG A 291 5.73 -2.09 8.87
CA ARG A 291 4.32 -1.91 9.19
C ARG A 291 3.72 -3.10 9.95
N ARG A 292 4.19 -4.33 9.71
CA ARG A 292 3.69 -5.50 10.44
C ARG A 292 4.17 -5.54 11.89
N SER A 293 5.44 -5.22 12.14
CA SER A 293 6.02 -5.11 13.49
C SER A 293 5.40 -3.94 14.27
N SER A 294 5.01 -2.86 13.59
CA SER A 294 4.32 -1.73 14.23
C SER A 294 3.05 -2.12 14.98
N ALA A 295 2.33 -3.15 14.50
CA ALA A 295 1.08 -3.61 15.10
C ALA A 295 1.29 -4.46 16.37
N THR A 296 2.53 -4.90 16.63
CA THR A 296 2.87 -5.72 17.80
C THR A 296 3.59 -4.94 18.88
N ILE A 297 3.85 -3.65 18.67
CA ILE A 297 4.49 -2.78 19.67
C ILE A 297 3.40 -2.13 20.54
N PRO A 298 3.48 -2.28 21.87
CA PRO A 298 2.58 -1.59 22.80
C PRO A 298 2.66 -0.07 22.62
N ILE A 299 1.51 0.62 22.69
CA ILE A 299 1.41 2.08 22.52
C ILE A 299 2.23 2.84 23.59
N GLU A 300 2.54 2.19 24.71
CA GLU A 300 3.21 2.78 25.88
C GLU A 300 4.75 2.71 25.85
N SER A 301 5.36 1.96 24.94
CA SER A 301 6.83 1.90 24.85
C SER A 301 7.36 3.17 24.19
N SER A 302 7.65 4.20 25.01
CA SER A 302 8.42 5.43 24.74
C SER A 302 8.02 6.28 23.51
N CYS A 303 6.93 5.95 22.85
CA CYS A 303 6.67 6.39 21.49
C CYS A 303 5.18 6.63 21.28
N SER A 304 4.69 7.78 21.74
CA SER A 304 3.29 8.15 21.57
C SER A 304 3.00 8.43 20.08
N ARG A 305 2.20 7.57 19.45
CA ARG A 305 1.43 7.96 18.27
C ARG A 305 0.37 8.94 18.75
N LEU A 306 0.70 10.23 18.72
CA LEU A 306 -0.24 11.28 19.12
C LEU A 306 -1.52 11.15 18.29
N SER A 307 -2.68 11.26 18.95
CA SER A 307 -3.97 11.19 18.26
C SER A 307 -4.13 12.41 17.33
N PRO A 308 -4.92 12.29 16.24
CA PRO A 308 -5.19 13.40 15.32
C PRO A 308 -5.64 14.69 16.03
N THR A 309 -6.34 14.57 17.15
CA THR A 309 -6.84 15.72 17.95
C THR A 309 -5.71 16.46 18.68
N VAL A 310 -4.75 15.74 19.25
CA VAL A 310 -3.58 16.36 19.92
C VAL A 310 -2.69 17.08 18.92
N LEU A 311 -2.67 16.58 17.67
CA LEU A 311 -1.91 17.15 16.56
C LEU A 311 -2.49 18.47 16.04
N THR A 312 -3.82 18.61 15.99
CA THR A 312 -4.46 19.89 15.66
C THR A 312 -4.14 20.97 16.70
N THR A 313 -4.08 20.59 17.98
CA THR A 313 -3.74 21.49 19.09
C THR A 313 -2.26 21.90 19.08
N LEU A 314 -1.35 20.98 18.76
CA LEU A 314 0.07 21.32 18.61
C LEU A 314 0.31 22.17 17.36
N ALA A 315 -0.31 21.83 16.23
CA ALA A 315 -0.20 22.61 14.99
C ALA A 315 -0.76 24.04 15.12
N SER A 316 -1.83 24.25 15.89
CA SER A 316 -2.40 25.58 16.14
C SER A 316 -1.53 26.44 17.08
N GLN A 317 -0.70 25.83 17.94
CA GLN A 317 0.27 26.56 18.75
C GLN A 317 1.47 27.07 17.93
N PHE A 318 1.75 26.48 16.77
CA PHE A 318 2.86 26.89 15.89
C PHE A 318 2.45 27.90 14.79
N THR A 319 1.17 28.16 14.58
CA THR A 319 0.70 29.24 13.67
C THR A 319 0.53 30.59 14.36
N ALA A 320 0.77 30.66 15.67
CA ALA A 320 0.66 31.88 16.47
C ALA A 320 2.05 32.39 16.92
N ALA A 321 2.92 32.73 15.96
CA ALA A 321 4.02 33.66 16.21
C ALA A 321 3.68 35.00 15.53
N PRO A 322 3.64 36.14 16.24
CA PRO A 322 3.27 37.41 15.64
C PRO A 322 4.37 37.90 14.72
N ASN A 323 3.98 38.38 13.53
CA ASN A 323 4.85 39.17 12.66
C ASN A 323 5.49 40.30 13.47
N PRO A 324 6.82 40.46 13.49
CA PRO A 324 7.41 41.71 13.94
C PRO A 324 7.04 42.78 12.92
N SER A 325 6.17 43.69 13.35
CA SER A 325 5.74 44.87 12.63
C SER A 325 6.90 45.84 12.40
N SER A 326 6.93 46.38 11.17
CA SER A 326 7.34 47.73 10.73
C SER A 326 8.54 48.39 11.40
#